data_AF-A0A2N6P4J3-F1
#
_entry.id   AF-A0A2N6P4J3-F1
#
_cell.length_a   1.000
_cell.length_b   1.000
_cell.length_c   1.000
_cell.angle_alpha   90.00
_cell.angle_beta   90.00
_cell.angle_gamma   90.00
#
_symmetry.space_group_name_H-M   'P 1'
#
loop_
_entity.id
_entity.type
_entity.pdbx_description
1 polymer ?
#
loop_
_entity_poly.entity_id
_entity_poly.type
_entity_poly.pdbx_seq_one_letter_code
_entity_poly.pdbx_strand_id
1 'polypeptide(L)'
;MAFLELRKYRETSKDEVRKPWLEFFGNKPFTQQPERAISQADQPLDYKSWSEEDRKMFSQLRMREEQALLAQDYALETARAEGLEQGLERGKLFAFLDMVRQGLLTSEVASHQLGMTVAEFEALL
;
A
#
# COMPACT_ATOMS: atom_id res chain seq x y z
N MET A 1 -19.38 -13.57 0.20
CA MET A 1 -20.21 -14.09 1.30
C MET A 1 -20.76 -12.90 2.09
N ALA A 2 -22.08 -12.84 2.32
CA ALA A 2 -22.86 -11.85 3.10
C ALA A 2 -22.87 -10.34 2.75
N PHE A 3 -22.38 -9.89 1.60
CA PHE A 3 -22.53 -8.49 1.13
C PHE A 3 -23.60 -8.34 0.03
N LEU A 4 -24.79 -8.91 0.23
CA LEU A 4 -25.87 -8.78 -0.75
C LEU A 4 -27.17 -8.28 -0.09
N GLU A 5 -27.48 -7.02 -0.41
CA GLU A 5 -28.84 -6.50 -0.59
C GLU A 5 -29.65 -6.04 0.62
N LEU A 6 -29.03 -5.42 1.63
CA LEU A 6 -29.77 -4.66 2.66
C LEU A 6 -30.73 -3.60 2.06
N ARG A 7 -30.41 -3.07 0.86
CA ARG A 7 -31.27 -2.11 0.14
C ARG A 7 -32.59 -2.69 -0.35
N LYS A 8 -32.70 -4.01 -0.50
CA LYS A 8 -33.95 -4.67 -0.97
C LYS A 8 -34.93 -4.92 0.17
N TYR A 9 -34.48 -4.85 1.42
CA TYR A 9 -35.35 -5.02 2.58
C TYR A 9 -35.84 -3.65 3.05
N ARG A 10 -37.16 -3.42 2.97
CA ARG A 10 -37.77 -2.25 3.61
C ARG A 10 -37.66 -2.41 5.13
N GLU A 11 -37.14 -1.39 5.80
CA GLU A 11 -37.10 -1.28 7.27
C GLU A 11 -38.50 -1.45 7.92
N THR A 12 -39.57 -1.31 7.13
CA THR A 12 -40.97 -1.47 7.53
C THR A 12 -41.50 -2.91 7.42
N SER A 13 -40.70 -3.86 6.95
CA SER A 13 -41.10 -5.27 6.95
C SER A 13 -41.18 -5.78 8.39
N LYS A 14 -42.36 -6.27 8.78
CA LYS A 14 -42.67 -6.84 10.10
C LYS A 14 -41.98 -8.21 10.34
N ASP A 15 -40.79 -8.41 9.79
CA ASP A 15 -40.03 -9.65 9.89
C ASP A 15 -39.25 -9.62 11.21
N GLU A 16 -39.92 -9.98 12.31
CA GLU A 16 -39.36 -9.99 13.66
C GLU A 16 -38.05 -10.80 13.75
N VAL A 17 -37.94 -11.88 12.97
CA VAL A 17 -36.77 -12.77 12.91
C VAL A 17 -35.57 -12.12 12.20
N ARG A 18 -35.80 -11.36 11.12
CA ARG A 18 -34.70 -10.81 10.30
C ARG A 18 -34.25 -9.43 10.74
N LYS A 19 -35.10 -8.70 11.46
CA LYS A 19 -34.82 -7.34 11.91
C LYS A 19 -33.55 -7.24 12.77
N PRO A 20 -33.29 -8.11 13.76
CA PRO A 20 -32.03 -8.09 14.52
C PRO A 20 -30.81 -8.35 13.63
N TRP A 21 -30.90 -9.25 12.66
CA TRP A 21 -29.81 -9.50 11.70
C TRP A 21 -29.53 -8.27 10.82
N LEU A 22 -30.57 -7.57 10.36
CA LEU A 22 -30.42 -6.33 9.59
C LEU A 22 -29.82 -5.20 10.43
N GLU A 23 -30.20 -5.10 11.71
CA GLU A 23 -29.64 -4.14 12.66
C GLU A 23 -28.15 -4.42 12.93
N PHE A 24 -27.79 -5.69 13.12
CA PHE A 24 -26.40 -6.14 13.27
C PHE A 24 -25.54 -5.81 12.05
N PHE A 25 -25.92 -6.26 10.85
CA PHE A 25 -25.16 -5.97 9.63
C PHE A 25 -25.19 -4.48 9.22
N GLY A 26 -26.19 -3.74 9.69
CA GLY A 26 -26.33 -2.31 9.47
C GLY A 26 -25.64 -1.43 10.52
N ASN A 27 -24.98 -2.00 11.53
CA ASN A 27 -24.39 -1.29 12.67
C ASN A 27 -25.38 -0.35 13.38
N LYS A 28 -26.64 -0.77 13.52
CA LYS A 28 -27.68 -0.02 14.25
C LYS A 28 -27.88 -0.61 15.65
N PRO A 29 -28.26 0.21 16.65
CA PRO A 29 -28.64 -0.32 17.95
C PRO A 29 -29.85 -1.26 17.80
N PHE A 30 -29.82 -2.38 18.52
CA PHE A 30 -30.89 -3.36 18.46
C PHE A 30 -32.19 -2.80 19.03
N THR A 31 -33.28 -2.92 18.26
CA THR A 31 -34.62 -2.55 18.75
C THR A 31 -35.35 -3.71 19.43
N GLN A 32 -34.86 -4.93 19.24
CA GLN A 32 -35.36 -6.17 19.83
C GLN A 32 -34.20 -6.96 20.44
N GLN A 33 -34.48 -7.89 21.36
CA GLN A 33 -33.43 -8.71 21.93
C GLN A 33 -32.81 -9.61 20.84
N PRO A 34 -31.50 -9.47 20.55
CA PRO A 34 -30.86 -10.26 19.53
C PRO A 34 -30.75 -11.73 19.94
N GLU A 35 -30.75 -12.61 18.94
CA GLU A 35 -30.48 -14.03 19.15
C GLU A 35 -29.05 -14.25 19.66
N ARG A 36 -28.82 -15.35 20.39
CA ARG A 36 -27.51 -15.69 20.98
C ARG A 36 -26.38 -15.66 19.95
N ALA A 37 -26.64 -16.09 18.72
CA ALA A 37 -25.66 -16.05 17.63
C ALA A 37 -25.23 -14.61 17.27
N ILE A 38 -26.18 -13.68 17.24
CA ILE A 38 -25.93 -12.26 16.96
C ILE A 38 -25.21 -11.63 18.15
N SER A 39 -25.64 -11.92 19.39
CA SER A 39 -24.96 -11.39 20.59
C SER A 39 -23.50 -11.86 20.70
N GLN A 40 -23.21 -13.11 20.36
CA GLN A 40 -21.83 -13.62 20.33
C GLN A 40 -21.00 -12.99 19.21
N ALA A 41 -21.63 -12.68 18.07
CA ALA A 41 -20.97 -11.99 16.96
C ALA A 41 -20.73 -10.50 17.23
N ASP A 42 -21.50 -9.88 18.13
CA ASP A 42 -21.38 -8.47 18.53
C ASP A 42 -20.27 -8.25 19.57
N GLN A 43 -19.96 -9.24 20.42
CA GLN A 43 -18.95 -9.15 21.48
C GLN A 43 -17.53 -8.75 21.01
N PRO A 44 -17.01 -9.26 19.88
CA PRO A 44 -15.71 -8.82 19.35
C PRO A 44 -15.73 -7.40 18.78
N LEU A 45 -16.90 -6.82 18.49
CA LEU A 45 -17.02 -5.46 17.97
C LEU A 45 -17.03 -4.41 19.10
N ASP A 46 -17.39 -4.79 20.32
CA ASP A 46 -17.33 -3.92 21.49
C ASP A 46 -15.93 -3.96 22.14
N TYR A 47 -15.15 -2.89 21.90
CA TYR A 47 -13.82 -2.71 22.48
C TYR A 47 -13.81 -2.76 24.03
N LYS A 48 -14.93 -2.44 24.69
CA LYS A 48 -15.04 -2.50 26.15
C LYS A 48 -15.10 -3.94 26.67
N SER A 49 -15.61 -4.89 25.89
CA SER A 49 -15.68 -6.31 26.24
C SER A 49 -14.45 -7.13 25.87
N TRP A 50 -13.42 -6.51 25.28
CA TRP A 50 -12.18 -7.22 24.92
C TRP A 50 -11.37 -7.66 26.13
N SER A 51 -10.79 -8.87 26.03
CA SER A 51 -9.80 -9.36 26.98
C SER A 51 -8.50 -8.56 26.91
N GLU A 52 -7.65 -8.69 27.93
CA GLU A 52 -6.32 -8.07 27.92
C GLU A 52 -5.47 -8.63 26.78
N GLU A 53 -5.62 -9.93 26.49
CA GLU A 53 -4.98 -10.62 25.37
C GLU A 53 -5.42 -10.05 24.03
N ASP A 54 -6.73 -9.84 23.81
CA ASP A 54 -7.26 -9.27 22.56
C ASP A 54 -6.74 -7.85 22.31
N ARG A 55 -6.73 -7.02 23.36
CA ARG A 55 -6.19 -5.65 23.29
C ARG A 55 -4.69 -5.66 22.97
N LYS A 56 -3.93 -6.56 23.60
CA LYS A 56 -2.50 -6.71 23.34
C LYS A 56 -2.21 -7.21 21.94
N MET A 57 -2.97 -8.20 21.45
CA MET A 57 -2.82 -8.71 20.10
C MET A 57 -3.16 -7.65 19.05
N PHE A 58 -4.25 -6.89 19.23
CA PHE A 58 -4.64 -5.83 18.29
C PHE A 58 -3.63 -4.68 18.27
N SER A 59 -3.13 -4.26 19.43
CA SER A 59 -2.06 -3.25 19.51
C SER A 59 -0.76 -3.72 18.86
N GLN A 60 -0.38 -4.99 19.03
CA GLN A 60 0.77 -5.59 18.34
C GLN A 60 0.57 -5.65 16.82
N LEU A 61 -0.64 -6.01 16.36
CA LEU A 61 -0.97 -6.01 14.93
C LEU A 61 -0.82 -4.61 14.34
N ARG A 62 -1.40 -3.60 14.99
CA ARG A 62 -1.31 -2.19 14.57
C ARG A 62 0.12 -1.69 14.52
N MET A 63 0.92 -2.01 15.53
CA MET A 63 2.34 -1.66 15.54
C MET A 63 3.10 -2.30 14.36
N ARG A 64 2.80 -3.57 14.04
CA ARG A 64 3.41 -4.25 12.88
C ARG A 64 2.96 -3.64 11.56
N GLU A 65 1.68 -3.31 11.41
CA GLU A 65 1.17 -2.63 10.22
C GLU A 65 1.83 -1.27 10.02
N GLU A 66 1.92 -0.47 11.08
CA GLU A 66 2.60 0.83 11.05
C GLU A 66 4.09 0.68 10.69
N GLN A 67 4.79 -0.28 11.28
CA GLN A 67 6.18 -0.58 10.92
C GLN A 67 6.33 -1.03 9.47
N ALA A 68 5.43 -1.87 8.96
CA ALA A 68 5.45 -2.33 7.58
C ALA A 68 5.22 -1.18 6.59
N LEU A 69 4.28 -0.27 6.92
CA LEU A 69 4.03 0.93 6.12
C LEU A 69 5.26 1.85 6.09
N LEU A 70 5.87 2.12 7.25
CA LEU A 70 7.08 2.93 7.33
C LEU A 70 8.26 2.32 6.56
N ALA A 71 8.44 0.99 6.64
CA ALA A 71 9.47 0.29 5.88
C ALA A 71 9.22 0.35 4.36
N GLN A 72 7.95 0.27 3.94
CA GLN A 72 7.56 0.44 2.55
C GLN A 72 7.86 1.86 2.05
N ASP A 73 7.49 2.89 2.81
CA ASP A 73 7.74 4.29 2.46
C ASP A 73 9.25 4.55 2.35
N TYR A 74 10.03 4.04 3.30
CA TYR A 74 11.49 4.15 3.25
C TYR A 74 12.07 3.48 1.99
N ALA A 75 11.66 2.24 1.70
CA ALA A 75 12.13 1.51 0.52
C ALA A 75 11.75 2.24 -0.79
N LEU A 76 10.57 2.83 -0.86
CA LEU A 76 10.12 3.59 -2.01
C LEU A 76 10.95 4.86 -2.22
N GLU A 77 11.20 5.62 -1.14
CA GLU A 77 12.02 6.83 -1.21
C GLU A 77 13.47 6.51 -1.58
N THR A 78 14.05 5.45 -1.04
CA THR A 78 15.39 4.98 -1.45
C THR A 78 15.42 4.59 -2.93
N ALA A 79 14.46 3.79 -3.40
CA ALA A 79 14.39 3.37 -4.79
C ALA A 79 14.20 4.56 -5.76
N ARG A 80 13.46 5.60 -5.34
CA ARG A 80 13.32 6.85 -6.10
C ARG A 80 14.63 7.63 -6.17
N ALA A 81 15.33 7.78 -5.06
CA ALA A 81 16.60 8.48 -5.01
C ALA A 81 17.66 7.78 -5.89
N GLU A 82 17.84 6.47 -5.71
CA GLU A 82 18.76 5.67 -6.51
C GLU A 82 18.36 5.66 -8.00
N GLY A 83 17.07 5.53 -8.28
CA GLY A 83 16.55 5.54 -9.66
C GLY A 83 16.78 6.89 -10.36
N LEU A 84 16.66 8.00 -9.64
CA LEU A 84 16.93 9.33 -10.16
C LEU A 84 18.43 9.52 -10.43
N GLU A 85 19.29 9.11 -9.50
CA GLU A 85 20.74 9.18 -9.64
C GLU A 85 21.22 8.33 -10.83
N GLN A 86 20.82 7.07 -10.89
CA GLN A 86 21.13 6.18 -12.02
C GLN A 86 20.55 6.71 -13.33
N GLY A 87 19.35 7.29 -13.30
CA GLY A 87 18.72 7.92 -14.46
C GLY A 87 19.52 9.12 -14.98
N LEU A 88 20.03 9.95 -14.08
CA LEU A 88 20.86 11.10 -14.41
C LEU A 88 22.22 10.68 -14.97
N GLU A 89 22.87 9.69 -14.35
CA GLU A 89 24.14 9.16 -14.86
C GLU A 89 23.99 8.51 -16.25
N ARG A 90 22.94 7.70 -16.44
CA ARG A 90 22.63 7.11 -17.76
C ARG A 90 22.28 8.19 -18.78
N GLY A 91 21.51 9.21 -18.39
CA GLY A 91 21.18 10.34 -19.26
C GLY A 91 22.42 11.12 -19.70
N LYS A 92 23.35 11.37 -18.77
CA LYS A 92 24.65 11.98 -19.07
C LYS A 92 25.44 11.12 -20.06
N LEU A 93 25.54 9.82 -19.82
CA LEU A 93 26.23 8.89 -20.72
C LEU A 93 25.66 8.96 -22.15
N PHE A 94 24.33 8.86 -22.30
CA PHE A 94 23.69 8.92 -23.61
C PHE A 94 23.89 10.26 -24.32
N ALA A 95 23.88 11.38 -23.58
CA ALA A 95 24.16 12.69 -24.17
C ALA A 95 25.57 12.78 -24.74
N PHE A 96 26.58 12.26 -24.03
CA PHE A 96 27.95 12.21 -24.53
C PHE A 96 28.10 11.28 -25.75
N LEU A 97 27.46 10.11 -25.74
CA LEU A 97 27.45 9.21 -26.90
C LEU A 97 26.83 9.88 -28.14
N ASP A 98 25.71 10.57 -27.97
CA ASP A 98 25.03 11.28 -29.05
C ASP A 98 25.90 12.41 -29.62
N MET A 99 26.53 13.21 -28.75
CA MET A 99 27.44 14.29 -29.20
C MET A 99 28.65 13.76 -29.97
N VAL A 100 29.22 12.61 -29.57
CA VAL A 100 30.32 11.99 -30.31
C VAL A 100 29.85 11.42 -31.66
N ARG A 101 28.68 10.77 -31.70
CA ARG A 101 28.07 10.28 -32.96
C ARG A 101 27.75 11.41 -33.94
N GLN A 102 27.37 12.59 -33.43
CA GLN A 102 27.13 13.79 -34.23
C GLN A 102 28.42 14.52 -34.63
N GLY A 103 29.60 14.04 -34.20
CA GLY A 103 30.89 14.66 -34.48
C GLY A 103 31.12 15.98 -33.75
N LEU A 104 30.34 16.27 -32.70
CA LEU A 104 30.46 17.48 -31.88
C LEU A 104 31.56 17.35 -30.81
N LEU A 105 31.92 16.13 -30.44
CA LEU A 105 32.95 15.78 -29.45
C LEU A 105 33.79 14.60 -29.92
N THR A 106 35.05 14.50 -29.44
CA THR A 106 35.88 13.31 -29.65
C THR A 106 35.67 12.29 -28.52
N SER A 107 35.89 11.01 -28.82
CA SER A 107 35.80 9.93 -27.84
C SER A 107 36.72 10.14 -26.63
N GLU A 108 37.90 10.76 -26.81
CA GLU A 108 38.82 10.99 -25.69
C GLU A 108 38.30 12.05 -24.71
N VAL A 109 37.68 13.12 -25.22
CA VAL A 109 37.11 14.17 -24.37
C VAL A 109 35.87 13.65 -23.63
N ALA A 110 35.02 12.89 -24.31
CA ALA A 110 33.82 12.29 -23.72
C ALA A 110 34.16 11.25 -22.65
N SER A 111 35.12 10.34 -22.92
CA SER A 111 35.52 9.30 -21.97
C SER A 111 36.14 9.90 -20.70
N HIS A 112 36.98 10.94 -20.83
CA HIS A 112 37.57 11.65 -19.70
C HIS A 112 36.50 12.33 -18.83
N GLN A 113 35.46 12.93 -19.41
CA GLN A 113 34.36 13.59 -18.66
C GLN A 113 33.40 12.61 -17.96
N LEU A 114 33.40 11.36 -18.42
CA LEU A 114 32.67 10.26 -17.80
C LEU A 114 33.52 9.43 -16.83
N GLY A 115 34.82 9.74 -16.71
CA GLY A 115 35.74 9.02 -15.83
C GLY A 115 36.01 7.57 -16.25
N MET A 116 35.88 7.26 -17.54
CA MET A 116 36.14 5.93 -18.11
C MET A 116 37.25 5.98 -19.17
N THR A 117 37.78 4.81 -19.52
CA THR A 117 38.80 4.72 -20.57
C THR A 117 38.18 4.94 -21.96
N VAL A 118 39.02 5.35 -22.92
CA VAL A 118 38.57 5.53 -24.31
C VAL A 118 38.02 4.22 -24.88
N ALA A 119 38.68 3.09 -24.59
CA ALA A 119 38.24 1.77 -25.06
C ALA A 119 36.88 1.35 -24.49
N GLU A 120 36.61 1.64 -23.21
CA GLU A 120 35.29 1.38 -22.59
C GLU A 120 34.20 2.25 -23.21
N PHE A 121 34.51 3.51 -23.50
CA PHE A 121 33.58 4.43 -24.14
C PHE A 121 33.30 4.02 -25.60
N GLU A 122 34.33 3.67 -26.37
CA GLU A 122 34.18 3.20 -27.76
C GLU A 122 33.42 1.89 -27.87
N ALA A 123 33.50 1.01 -26.85
CA ALA A 123 32.68 -0.20 -26.80
C ALA A 123 31.17 0.07 -26.63
N LEU A 124 30.79 1.28 -26.18
CA LEU A 124 29.40 1.72 -25.99
C LEU A 124 28.86 2.56 -27.16
N LEU A 125 29.73 2.92 -28.13
CA LEU A 125 29.44 3.85 -29.22
C LEU A 125 28.79 3.16 -30.43
#